data_AF-A0A9P9YX78-F1
#
_entry.id   AF-A0A9P9YX78-F1
#
_cell.length_a   1.000
_cell.length_b   1.000
_cell.length_c   1.000
_cell.angle_alpha   90.00
_cell.angle_beta   90.00
_cell.angle_gamma   90.00
#
_symmetry.space_group_name_H-M   'P 1'
#
loop_
_entity.id
_entity.type
_entity.pdbx_description
1 polymer ?
#
loop_
_entity_poly.entity_id
_entity_poly.type
_entity_poly.pdbx_seq_one_letter_code
_entity_poly.pdbx_strand_id
1 'polypeptide(L)'
;MLNELSYTKLKLLFINAFAILHSATYLNVYRLYADLKNVKAGVDSSNEEIWIREIFIFLISGLIVVRFFLCFVGLASNIVAIYPILTNSQAELLMPTIIVQAIDNVILNLYEIILGYGCLCYLYPDSTAVFIFFLIKMAVKIGCSISALNIYSDQHNHLATLVTFNEELQSLGPDSVDEVELTNQNFNTS
;
A
#
# COMPACT_ATOMS: atom_id res chain seq x y z
N MET A 1 -7.83 23.51 -13.79
CA MET A 1 -8.92 22.80 -13.09
C MET A 1 -9.36 21.48 -13.72
N LEU A 2 -10.18 21.41 -14.78
CA LEU A 2 -10.63 20.10 -15.35
C LEU A 2 -9.47 19.21 -15.83
N ASN A 3 -8.44 19.81 -16.43
CA ASN A 3 -7.26 19.10 -16.91
C ASN A 3 -6.36 18.59 -15.77
N GLU A 4 -6.32 19.29 -14.63
CA GLU A 4 -5.55 18.88 -13.44
C GLU A 4 -6.24 17.75 -12.69
N LEU A 5 -7.58 17.81 -12.56
CA LEU A 5 -8.37 16.73 -11.95
C LEU A 5 -8.23 15.42 -12.73
N SER A 6 -8.22 15.49 -14.07
CA SER A 6 -8.00 14.35 -14.96
C SER A 6 -6.57 13.78 -14.83
N TYR A 7 -5.56 14.65 -14.75
CA TYR A 7 -4.17 14.25 -14.61
C TYR A 7 -3.89 13.53 -13.28
N THR A 8 -4.44 14.02 -12.17
CA THR A 8 -4.28 13.39 -10.85
C THR A 8 -4.95 12.02 -10.80
N LYS A 9 -6.14 11.87 -11.40
CA LYS A 9 -6.82 10.56 -11.54
C LYS A 9 -6.00 9.57 -12.37
N LEU A 10 -5.49 10.00 -13.52
CA LEU A 10 -4.68 9.17 -14.41
C LEU A 10 -3.40 8.71 -13.71
N LYS A 11 -2.70 9.63 -13.02
CA LYS A 11 -1.50 9.33 -12.24
C LYS A 11 -1.78 8.23 -11.22
N LEU A 12 -2.95 8.27 -10.58
CA LEU A 12 -3.24 7.30 -9.53
C LEU A 12 -3.74 5.95 -10.03
N LEU A 13 -4.52 5.95 -11.11
CA LEU A 13 -4.82 4.73 -11.84
C LEU A 13 -3.56 4.05 -12.32
N PHE A 14 -2.58 4.81 -12.80
CA PHE A 14 -1.29 4.28 -13.22
C PHE A 14 -0.53 3.64 -12.05
N ILE A 15 -0.46 4.30 -10.90
CA ILE A 15 0.20 3.77 -9.70
C ILE A 15 -0.51 2.50 -9.19
N ASN A 16 -1.84 2.49 -9.19
CA ASN A 16 -2.63 1.33 -8.78
C ASN A 16 -2.44 0.17 -9.77
N ALA A 17 -2.52 0.42 -11.07
CA ALA A 17 -2.26 -0.60 -12.10
C ALA A 17 -0.83 -1.16 -12.00
N PHE A 18 0.17 -0.30 -11.74
CA PHE A 18 1.54 -0.73 -11.50
C PHE A 18 1.65 -1.59 -10.24
N ALA A 19 0.97 -1.22 -9.15
CA ALA A 19 0.95 -2.00 -7.92
C ALA A 19 0.29 -3.38 -8.11
N ILE A 20 -0.81 -3.45 -8.89
CA ILE A 20 -1.46 -4.72 -9.25
C ILE A 20 -0.51 -5.59 -10.07
N LEU A 21 0.14 -5.02 -11.10
CA LEU A 21 1.07 -5.75 -11.95
C LEU A 21 2.27 -6.23 -11.14
N HIS A 22 2.84 -5.37 -10.30
CA HIS A 22 3.92 -5.72 -9.38
C HIS A 22 3.49 -6.89 -8.50
N SER A 23 2.36 -6.79 -7.78
CA SER A 23 1.87 -7.88 -6.93
C SER A 23 1.65 -9.19 -7.71
N ALA A 24 1.10 -9.12 -8.93
CA ALA A 24 0.90 -10.28 -9.78
C ALA A 24 2.22 -11.03 -10.10
N THR A 25 3.34 -10.31 -10.26
CA THR A 25 4.66 -10.94 -10.48
C THR A 25 5.23 -11.66 -9.25
N TYR A 26 4.80 -11.29 -8.05
CA TYR A 26 5.20 -11.93 -6.80
C TYR A 26 4.28 -13.08 -6.39
N LEU A 27 3.06 -13.14 -6.96
CA LEU A 27 2.04 -14.17 -6.73
C LEU A 27 2.32 -15.50 -7.46
N ASN A 28 3.57 -15.91 -7.55
CA ASN A 28 3.97 -17.17 -8.17
C ASN A 28 4.52 -18.15 -7.12
N VAL A 29 3.83 -19.28 -6.93
CA VAL A 29 4.21 -20.33 -5.97
C VAL A 29 5.58 -20.94 -6.30
N TYR A 30 5.93 -21.06 -7.58
CA TYR A 30 7.25 -21.56 -7.97
C TYR A 30 8.37 -20.58 -7.60
N ARG A 31 8.09 -19.28 -7.69
CA ARG A 31 9.01 -18.24 -7.24
C ARG A 31 9.16 -18.28 -5.72
N LEU A 32 8.05 -18.40 -4.98
CA LEU A 32 8.07 -18.58 -3.52
C LEU A 32 8.93 -19.78 -3.11
N TYR A 33 8.73 -20.93 -3.75
CA TYR A 33 9.53 -22.13 -3.47
C TYR A 33 11.01 -21.92 -3.76
N ALA A 34 11.34 -21.28 -4.88
CA ALA A 34 12.73 -20.94 -5.22
C ALA A 34 13.36 -20.00 -4.18
N ASP A 35 12.62 -18.98 -3.73
CA ASP A 35 13.09 -18.04 -2.72
C ASP A 35 13.34 -18.73 -1.37
N LEU A 36 12.44 -19.60 -0.93
CA LEU A 36 12.61 -20.40 0.29
C LEU A 36 13.83 -21.33 0.21
N LYS A 37 14.04 -21.97 -0.96
CA LYS A 37 15.22 -22.81 -1.20
C LYS A 37 16.51 -22.00 -1.16
N ASN A 38 16.51 -20.80 -1.75
CA ASN A 38 17.66 -19.90 -1.77
C ASN A 38 18.01 -19.40 -0.36
N VAL A 39 17.00 -19.10 0.47
CA VAL A 39 17.22 -18.73 1.88
C VAL A 39 17.91 -19.86 2.63
N LYS A 40 17.39 -21.08 2.51
CA LYS A 40 18.00 -22.23 3.16
C LYS A 40 19.45 -22.41 2.73
N ALA A 41 19.72 -22.39 1.42
CA ALA A 41 21.08 -22.53 0.89
C ALA A 41 22.02 -21.40 1.34
N GLY A 42 21.52 -20.16 1.39
CA GLY A 42 22.32 -18.98 1.79
C GLY A 42 22.56 -18.88 3.30
N VAL A 43 21.71 -19.48 4.13
CA VAL A 43 21.97 -19.59 5.57
C VAL A 43 22.83 -20.81 5.88
N ASP A 44 22.62 -21.94 5.20
CA ASP A 44 23.45 -23.14 5.34
C ASP A 44 24.91 -22.91 4.94
N SER A 45 25.20 -21.91 4.10
CA SER A 45 26.57 -21.52 3.75
C SER A 45 27.30 -20.71 4.84
N SER A 46 26.64 -20.35 5.95
CA SER A 46 27.32 -19.72 7.09
C SER A 46 28.02 -20.76 7.97
N ASN A 47 29.15 -20.38 8.55
CA ASN A 47 29.95 -21.23 9.44
C ASN A 47 29.43 -21.27 10.89
N GLU A 48 28.22 -20.77 11.12
CA GLU A 48 27.63 -20.63 12.45
C GLU A 48 27.04 -21.93 13.00
N GLU A 49 26.64 -21.90 14.27
CA GLU A 49 25.98 -23.03 14.93
C GLU A 49 24.65 -23.39 14.25
N ILE A 50 24.31 -24.69 14.28
CA ILE A 50 23.10 -25.23 13.66
C ILE A 50 21.83 -24.53 14.20
N TRP A 51 21.75 -24.31 15.51
CA TRP A 51 20.60 -23.66 16.15
C TRP A 51 20.39 -22.22 15.66
N ILE A 52 21.47 -21.46 15.47
CA ILE A 52 21.41 -20.09 14.94
C ILE A 52 20.94 -20.15 13.48
N ARG A 53 21.49 -21.05 12.67
CA ARG A 53 21.05 -21.20 11.27
C ARG A 53 19.57 -21.54 11.16
N GLU A 54 19.07 -22.49 11.95
CA GLU A 54 17.66 -22.88 11.92
C GLU A 54 16.72 -21.74 12.30
N ILE A 55 17.07 -20.93 13.31
CA ILE A 55 16.23 -19.80 13.72
C ILE A 55 16.16 -18.74 12.63
N PHE A 56 17.27 -18.44 11.95
CA PHE A 56 17.30 -17.49 10.84
C PHE A 56 16.58 -18.03 9.61
N ILE A 57 16.72 -19.31 9.27
CA ILE A 57 15.94 -19.95 8.20
C ILE A 57 14.45 -19.80 8.48
N PHE A 58 14.02 -20.10 9.71
CA PHE A 58 12.61 -19.99 10.10
C PHE A 58 12.10 -18.54 10.00
N LEU A 59 12.84 -17.58 10.55
CA LEU A 59 12.45 -16.17 10.57
C LEU A 59 12.38 -15.56 9.15
N ILE A 60 13.39 -15.82 8.32
CA ILE A 60 13.45 -15.29 6.95
C ILE A 60 12.38 -15.96 6.08
N SER A 61 12.22 -17.29 6.19
CA SER A 61 11.19 -18.02 5.46
C SER A 61 9.79 -17.57 5.86
N GLY A 62 9.56 -17.38 7.16
CA GLY A 62 8.31 -16.85 7.71
C GLY A 62 8.00 -15.46 7.14
N LEU A 63 8.98 -14.56 7.10
CA LEU A 63 8.82 -13.23 6.49
C LEU A 63 8.42 -13.30 5.01
N ILE A 64 9.08 -14.17 4.24
CA ILE A 64 8.78 -14.35 2.81
C ILE A 64 7.34 -14.85 2.62
N VAL A 65 6.91 -15.82 3.43
CA VAL A 65 5.55 -16.36 3.38
C VAL A 65 4.51 -15.30 3.77
N VAL A 66 4.75 -14.53 4.84
CA VAL A 66 3.86 -13.43 5.25
C VAL A 66 3.74 -12.39 4.14
N ARG A 67 4.85 -12.03 3.48
CA ARG A 67 4.83 -11.12 2.33
C ARG A 67 4.06 -11.67 1.15
N PHE A 68 4.21 -12.96 0.87
CA PHE A 68 3.44 -13.62 -0.19
C PHE A 68 1.93 -13.53 0.09
N PHE A 69 1.49 -13.77 1.33
CA PHE A 69 0.08 -13.60 1.72
C PHE A 69 -0.38 -12.14 1.63
N LEU A 70 0.41 -11.18 2.11
CA LEU A 70 0.06 -9.77 2.02
C LEU A 70 0.03 -9.27 0.57
N CYS A 71 0.73 -9.92 -0.35
CA CYS A 71 0.63 -9.64 -1.77
C CYS A 71 -0.78 -9.95 -2.33
N PHE A 72 -1.41 -11.04 -1.88
CA PHE A 72 -2.82 -11.34 -2.22
C PHE A 72 -3.77 -10.28 -1.65
N VAL A 73 -3.60 -9.93 -0.37
CA VAL A 73 -4.44 -8.93 0.30
C VAL A 73 -4.27 -7.56 -0.36
N GLY A 74 -3.04 -7.19 -0.71
CA GLY A 74 -2.71 -5.95 -1.42
C GLY A 74 -3.31 -5.92 -2.82
N LEU A 75 -3.26 -7.02 -3.56
CA LEU A 75 -3.90 -7.12 -4.88
C LEU A 75 -5.42 -6.97 -4.76
N ALA A 76 -6.06 -7.69 -3.84
CA ALA A 76 -7.50 -7.58 -3.62
C ALA A 76 -7.89 -6.15 -3.22
N SER A 77 -7.11 -5.52 -2.35
CA SER A 77 -7.36 -4.16 -1.91
C SER A 77 -7.16 -3.13 -3.03
N ASN A 78 -6.11 -3.26 -3.84
CA ASN A 78 -5.85 -2.39 -4.98
C ASN A 78 -6.97 -2.47 -6.03
N ILE A 79 -7.53 -3.67 -6.27
CA ILE A 79 -8.69 -3.87 -7.15
C ILE A 79 -9.92 -3.13 -6.61
N VAL A 80 -10.20 -3.25 -5.31
CA VAL A 80 -11.32 -2.53 -4.66
C VAL A 80 -11.14 -1.02 -4.78
N ALA A 81 -9.91 -0.51 -4.67
CA ALA A 81 -9.61 0.91 -4.79
C ALA A 81 -9.86 1.49 -6.20
N ILE A 82 -9.97 0.68 -7.26
CA ILE A 82 -10.25 1.18 -8.62
C ILE A 82 -11.59 1.93 -8.65
N TYR A 83 -12.59 1.41 -7.96
CA TYR A 83 -13.94 1.99 -7.94
C TYR A 83 -13.96 3.43 -7.39
N PRO A 84 -13.54 3.70 -6.13
CA PRO A 84 -13.54 5.06 -5.58
C PRO A 84 -12.62 6.02 -6.36
N ILE A 85 -11.53 5.53 -6.97
CA ILE A 85 -10.64 6.36 -7.80
C ILE A 85 -11.35 6.85 -9.08
N LEU A 86 -12.14 6.00 -9.73
CA LEU A 86 -12.87 6.37 -10.95
C LEU A 86 -14.06 7.28 -10.62
N THR A 87 -14.88 6.88 -9.65
CA THR A 87 -16.19 7.48 -9.38
C THR A 87 -16.12 8.69 -8.44
N ASN A 88 -14.97 8.96 -7.79
CA ASN A 88 -14.84 9.98 -6.74
C ASN A 88 -15.88 9.82 -5.62
N SER A 89 -16.32 8.60 -5.33
CA SER A 89 -17.34 8.31 -4.32
C SER A 89 -16.83 7.28 -3.33
N GLN A 90 -17.34 7.30 -2.08
CA GLN A 90 -17.05 6.29 -1.06
C GLN A 90 -15.55 6.16 -0.72
N ALA A 91 -14.97 7.24 -0.19
CA ALA A 91 -13.55 7.30 0.20
C ALA A 91 -13.15 6.21 1.23
N GLU A 92 -14.10 5.68 1.98
CA GLU A 92 -13.91 4.60 2.96
C GLU A 92 -13.38 3.30 2.31
N LEU A 93 -13.70 3.05 1.03
CA LEU A 93 -13.20 1.89 0.28
C LEU A 93 -11.70 1.95 -0.04
N LEU A 94 -11.05 3.11 0.12
CA LEU A 94 -9.59 3.26 0.01
C LEU A 94 -8.85 2.87 1.30
N MET A 95 -9.54 2.83 2.44
CA MET A 95 -8.93 2.59 3.75
C MET A 95 -8.22 1.22 3.83
N PRO A 96 -8.79 0.11 3.31
CA PRO A 96 -8.08 -1.17 3.26
C PRO A 96 -6.77 -1.09 2.48
N THR A 97 -6.70 -0.28 1.41
CA THR A 97 -5.50 -0.16 0.56
C THR A 97 -4.40 0.57 1.28
N ILE A 98 -4.76 1.65 1.98
CA ILE A 98 -3.84 2.42 2.83
C ILE A 98 -3.29 1.53 3.95
N ILE A 99 -4.16 0.76 4.63
CA ILE A 99 -3.75 -0.13 5.71
C ILE A 99 -2.77 -1.21 5.21
N VAL A 100 -3.10 -1.88 4.11
CA VAL A 100 -2.25 -2.96 3.58
C VAL A 100 -0.90 -2.41 3.11
N GLN A 101 -0.89 -1.23 2.48
CA GLN A 101 0.35 -0.57 2.10
C GLN A 101 1.15 -0.11 3.31
N ALA A 102 0.52 0.38 4.38
CA ALA A 102 1.22 0.73 5.61
C ALA A 102 1.88 -0.50 6.25
N ILE A 103 1.18 -1.64 6.29
CA ILE A 103 1.74 -2.89 6.81
C ILE A 103 2.93 -3.35 5.96
N ASP A 104 2.78 -3.41 4.64
CA ASP A 104 3.83 -3.92 3.75
C ASP A 104 5.04 -2.97 3.68
N ASN A 105 4.79 -1.67 3.51
CA ASN A 105 5.84 -0.67 3.30
C ASN A 105 6.52 -0.18 4.58
N VAL A 106 5.85 -0.28 5.74
CA VAL A 106 6.40 0.18 7.03
C VAL A 106 6.75 -1.01 7.92
N ILE A 107 5.77 -1.81 8.31
CA ILE A 107 5.94 -2.85 9.34
C ILE A 107 6.87 -3.96 8.83
N LEU A 108 6.57 -4.53 7.66
CA LEU A 108 7.38 -5.62 7.12
C LEU A 108 8.77 -5.16 6.67
N ASN A 109 8.90 -3.92 6.18
CA ASN A 109 10.20 -3.35 5.84
C ASN A 109 11.05 -3.11 7.08
N LEU A 110 10.46 -2.61 8.18
CA LEU A 110 11.17 -2.48 9.46
C LEU A 110 11.65 -3.86 9.96
N TYR A 111 10.79 -4.87 9.87
CA TYR A 111 11.15 -6.23 10.25
C TYR A 111 12.26 -6.82 9.35
N GLU A 112 12.23 -6.58 8.04
CA GLU A 112 13.32 -6.96 7.13
C GLU A 112 14.64 -6.26 7.49
N ILE A 113 14.59 -5.00 7.94
CA ILE A 113 15.79 -4.27 8.38
C ILE A 113 16.38 -4.92 9.62
N ILE A 114 15.55 -5.22 10.62
CA ILE A 114 16.00 -5.86 11.86
C ILE A 114 16.57 -7.25 11.57
N LEU A 115 15.88 -8.07 10.78
CA LEU A 115 16.36 -9.40 10.41
C LEU A 115 17.62 -9.36 9.54
N GLY A 116 17.68 -8.45 8.58
CA GLY A 116 18.83 -8.31 7.69
C GLY A 116 20.07 -7.83 8.44
N TYR A 117 19.90 -6.90 9.38
CA TYR A 117 20.97 -6.51 10.30
C TYR A 117 21.41 -7.68 11.19
N GLY A 118 20.46 -8.46 11.73
CA GLY A 118 20.75 -9.69 12.46
C GLY A 118 21.56 -10.69 11.63
N CYS A 119 21.21 -10.89 10.36
CA CYS A 119 21.97 -11.76 9.46
C CYS A 119 23.40 -11.26 9.25
N LEU A 120 23.60 -9.96 9.13
CA LEU A 120 24.94 -9.37 8.99
C LEU A 120 25.78 -9.55 10.25
N CYS A 121 25.20 -9.31 11.43
CA CYS A 121 25.93 -9.44 12.69
C CYS A 121 26.24 -10.89 13.07
N TYR A 122 25.31 -11.81 12.80
CA TYR A 122 25.44 -13.20 13.28
C TYR A 122 25.92 -14.18 12.21
N LEU A 123 25.53 -14.04 10.93
CA LEU A 123 25.88 -15.03 9.89
C LEU A 123 27.06 -14.59 9.01
N TYR A 124 27.23 -13.29 8.78
CA TYR A 124 28.26 -12.75 7.88
C TYR A 124 28.99 -11.53 8.47
N PRO A 125 29.59 -11.65 9.67
CA PRO A 125 30.17 -10.51 10.39
C PRO A 125 31.33 -9.84 9.64
N ASP A 126 32.11 -10.61 8.86
CA ASP A 126 33.33 -10.11 8.22
C ASP A 126 33.11 -9.50 6.83
N SER A 127 31.90 -9.59 6.27
CA SER A 127 31.65 -9.21 4.88
C SER A 127 31.16 -7.77 4.73
N THR A 128 32.09 -6.82 4.63
CA THR A 128 31.77 -5.40 4.39
C THR A 128 31.01 -5.18 3.08
N ALA A 129 31.24 -6.01 2.06
CA ALA A 129 30.53 -5.92 0.78
C ALA A 129 29.03 -6.23 0.92
N VAL A 130 28.67 -7.25 1.70
CA VAL A 130 27.27 -7.61 1.97
C VAL A 130 26.59 -6.51 2.80
N PHE A 131 27.32 -5.89 3.72
CA PHE A 131 26.83 -4.75 4.49
C PHE A 131 26.51 -3.53 3.61
N ILE A 132 27.40 -3.14 2.69
CA ILE A 132 27.17 -2.01 1.77
C ILE A 132 25.98 -2.30 0.84
N PHE A 133 25.92 -3.52 0.28
CA PHE A 133 24.81 -3.92 -0.57
C PHE A 133 23.48 -3.88 0.18
N PHE A 134 23.46 -4.33 1.43
CA PHE A 134 22.30 -4.25 2.31
C PHE A 134 21.86 -2.80 2.56
N LEU A 135 22.78 -1.89 2.88
CA LEU A 135 22.46 -0.48 3.11
C LEU A 135 21.85 0.19 1.87
N ILE A 136 22.45 -0.02 0.70
CA ILE A 136 21.92 0.54 -0.55
C ILE A 136 20.53 -0.02 -0.84
N LYS A 137 20.36 -1.34 -0.72
CA LYS A 137 19.07 -2.00 -0.94
C LYS A 137 17.99 -1.42 0.00
N MET A 138 18.32 -1.23 1.27
CA MET A 138 17.38 -0.69 2.25
C MET A 138 17.07 0.80 2.02
N ALA A 139 18.07 1.61 1.68
CA ALA A 139 17.88 3.04 1.40
C ALA A 139 16.93 3.25 0.20
N VAL A 140 17.15 2.53 -0.90
CA VAL A 140 16.27 2.57 -2.07
C VAL A 140 14.86 2.14 -1.69
N LYS A 141 14.74 1.05 -0.92
CA LYS A 141 13.44 0.50 -0.53
C LYS A 141 12.64 1.44 0.36
N ILE A 142 13.28 2.07 1.34
CA ILE A 142 12.66 3.08 2.22
C ILE A 142 12.22 4.30 1.40
N GLY A 143 13.08 4.79 0.50
CA GLY A 143 12.75 5.92 -0.36
C GLY A 143 11.51 5.67 -1.22
N CYS A 144 11.43 4.51 -1.87
CA CYS A 144 10.25 4.11 -2.63
C CYS A 144 9.00 3.95 -1.75
N SER A 145 9.16 3.36 -0.56
CA SER A 145 8.06 3.12 0.40
C SER A 145 7.44 4.42 0.92
N ILE A 146 8.28 5.39 1.30
CA ILE A 146 7.83 6.71 1.74
C ILE A 146 7.14 7.46 0.60
N SER A 147 7.71 7.42 -0.60
CA SER A 147 7.10 8.06 -1.77
C SER A 147 5.72 7.48 -2.09
N ALA A 148 5.56 6.16 -2.05
CA ALA A 148 4.27 5.51 -2.24
C ALA A 148 3.27 5.92 -1.14
N LEU A 149 3.65 5.80 0.13
CA LEU A 149 2.77 6.13 1.25
C LEU A 149 2.31 7.59 1.22
N ASN A 150 3.23 8.51 0.88
CA ASN A 150 2.93 9.93 0.79
C ASN A 150 1.92 10.23 -0.33
N ILE A 151 2.04 9.56 -1.49
CA ILE A 151 1.08 9.70 -2.58
C ILE A 151 -0.31 9.20 -2.17
N TYR A 152 -0.40 8.03 -1.55
CA TYR A 152 -1.70 7.49 -1.12
C TYR A 152 -2.33 8.31 0.02
N SER A 153 -1.53 8.85 0.95
CA SER A 153 -2.02 9.71 2.02
C SER A 153 -2.48 11.08 1.53
N ASP A 154 -1.72 11.71 0.63
CA ASP A 154 -2.09 12.98 -0.02
C ASP A 154 -3.42 12.82 -0.76
N GLN A 155 -3.59 11.67 -1.41
CA GLN A 155 -4.81 11.39 -2.13
C GLN A 155 -6.02 11.11 -1.24
N HIS A 156 -5.84 10.42 -0.11
CA HIS A 156 -6.89 10.25 0.88
C HIS A 156 -7.35 11.60 1.44
N ASN A 157 -6.41 12.48 1.78
CA ASN A 157 -6.72 13.84 2.23
C ASN A 157 -7.45 14.65 1.15
N HIS A 158 -7.00 14.58 -0.11
CA HIS A 158 -7.66 15.26 -1.22
C HIS A 158 -9.10 14.74 -1.45
N LEU A 159 -9.33 13.42 -1.37
CA LEU A 159 -10.67 12.84 -1.45
C LEU A 159 -11.53 13.21 -0.24
N ALA A 160 -10.97 13.19 0.98
CA ALA A 160 -11.68 13.59 2.18
C ALA A 160 -12.11 15.06 2.11
N THR A 161 -11.20 15.96 1.72
CA THR A 161 -11.52 17.38 1.53
C THR A 161 -12.55 17.59 0.42
N LEU A 162 -12.51 16.83 -0.69
CA LEU A 162 -13.54 16.91 -1.74
C LEU A 162 -14.90 16.41 -1.27
N VAL A 163 -14.95 15.34 -0.45
CA VAL A 163 -16.20 14.83 0.14
C VAL A 163 -16.77 15.86 1.12
N THR A 164 -15.94 16.43 2.00
CA THR A 164 -16.37 17.49 2.93
C THR A 164 -16.83 18.74 2.17
N PHE A 165 -16.13 19.15 1.11
CA PHE A 165 -16.51 20.31 0.30
C PHE A 165 -17.81 20.05 -0.47
N ASN A 166 -18.05 18.81 -0.93
CA ASN A 166 -19.28 18.42 -1.60
C ASN A 166 -20.46 18.29 -0.62
N GLU A 167 -20.22 17.82 0.62
CA GLU A 167 -21.20 17.85 1.70
C GLU A 167 -21.54 19.28 2.12
N GLU A 168 -20.55 20.18 2.24
CA GLU A 168 -20.78 21.61 2.48
C GLU A 168 -21.51 22.27 1.30
N LEU A 169 -21.19 21.92 0.04
CA LEU A 169 -21.90 22.45 -1.13
C LEU A 169 -23.35 21.92 -1.22
N GLN A 170 -23.59 20.69 -0.77
CA GLN A 170 -24.93 20.11 -0.67
C GLN A 170 -25.71 20.68 0.51
N SER A 171 -25.05 21.04 1.62
CA SER A 171 -25.69 21.77 2.73
C SER A 171 -25.87 23.27 2.45
N LEU A 172 -25.15 23.82 1.46
CA LEU A 172 -25.33 25.18 0.92
C LEU A 172 -26.15 25.19 -0.39
N GLY A 173 -26.63 24.03 -0.83
CA GLY A 173 -27.63 23.92 -1.90
C GLY A 173 -28.94 24.59 -1.44
N PRO A 174 -29.68 25.27 -2.33
CA PRO A 174 -30.80 26.08 -1.92
C PRO A 174 -31.93 25.21 -1.35
N ASP A 175 -32.07 25.22 -0.03
CA ASP A 175 -33.26 24.76 0.72
C ASP A 175 -34.51 25.63 0.41
N SER A 176 -34.64 26.19 -0.81
CA SER A 176 -35.67 27.18 -1.14
C SER A 176 -36.51 26.86 -2.37
N VAL A 177 -36.59 25.60 -2.80
CA VAL A 177 -37.49 25.21 -3.89
C VAL A 177 -38.77 24.52 -3.41
N ASP A 178 -38.86 24.08 -2.15
CA ASP A 178 -40.08 23.41 -1.66
C ASP A 178 -41.09 24.33 -0.94
N GLU A 179 -40.82 25.64 -0.76
CA GLU A 179 -41.77 26.57 -0.10
C GLU A 179 -42.51 27.55 -1.04
N VAL A 180 -42.14 27.65 -2.33
CA VAL A 180 -42.79 28.61 -3.24
C VAL A 180 -44.01 28.02 -3.98
N GLU A 181 -44.14 26.70 -4.09
CA GLU A 181 -45.33 26.09 -4.74
C GLU A 181 -46.52 25.88 -3.79
N LEU A 182 -46.31 25.84 -2.47
CA LEU A 182 -47.42 25.72 -1.50
C LEU A 182 -48.15 27.05 -1.22
N THR A 183 -47.55 28.20 -1.56
CA THR A 183 -48.19 29.50 -1.33
C THR A 183 -49.05 29.95 -2.52
N ASN A 184 -48.84 29.41 -3.72
CA ASN A 184 -49.63 29.74 -4.91
C ASN A 184 -50.91 28.90 -5.09
N GLN A 185 -51.09 27.81 -4.34
CA GLN A 185 -52.36 27.05 -4.36
C GLN A 185 -53.45 27.65 -3.46
N ASN A 186 -53.11 28.54 -2.52
CA ASN A 186 -54.10 29.19 -1.64
C ASN A 186 -54.62 30.55 -2.15
N PHE A 187 -54.22 30.99 -3.35
CA PHE A 187 -54.74 32.22 -3.98
C PHE A 187 -55.75 31.97 -5.11
N ASN A 188 -56.12 30.72 -5.39
CA ASN A 188 -57.05 30.35 -6.47
C ASN A 188 -58.20 29.42 -6.01
N THR A 189 -58.75 29.67 -4.83
CA THR A 189 -60.11 29.23 -4.48
C THR A 189 -60.90 30.42 -3.98
N SER A 190 -61.68 31.01 -4.90
CA SER A 190 -62.87 31.81 -4.58
C SER A 190 -63.86 31.04 -3.72
#